data_AF-A0A800G229-F1
#
_entry.id   AF-A0A800G229-F1
#
_cell.length_a   1.000
_cell.length_b   1.000
_cell.length_c   1.000
_cell.angle_alpha   90.00
_cell.angle_beta   90.00
_cell.angle_gamma   90.00
#
_symmetry.space_group_name_H-M   'P 1'
#
loop_
_entity.id
_entity.type
_entity.pdbx_description
1 polymer ?
#
loop_
_entity_poly.entity_id
_entity_poly.type
_entity_poly.pdbx_seq_one_letter_code
_entity_poly.pdbx_strand_id
1 'polypeptide(L)'
;MGQPRKSFGNIGDHHWTRTRKDANAEDIEYLRERSKAPGVAEGGEARNFYCMECEGVIPFEEGDLSCPHCGAEVRGSARRYFNWVEIDTPPESDVAALLPYAVAILVLISLLTLWYFNS
;
A
#
# COMPACT_ATOMS: atom_id res chain seq x y z
N MET A 1 35.98 26.83 -9.82
CA MET A 1 34.88 26.14 -9.11
C MET A 1 33.97 27.22 -8.55
N GLY A 2 32.78 27.41 -9.12
CA GLY A 2 31.85 28.49 -8.73
C GLY A 2 31.01 28.09 -7.53
N GLN A 3 30.74 29.03 -6.63
CA GLN A 3 29.93 28.79 -5.42
C GLN A 3 28.52 28.26 -5.76
N PRO A 4 27.95 27.35 -4.96
CA PRO A 4 26.61 26.82 -5.18
C PRO A 4 25.56 27.94 -5.03
N ARG A 5 24.67 28.08 -6.03
CA ARG A 5 23.56 29.05 -6.01
C ARG A 5 22.54 28.66 -4.93
N LYS A 6 22.12 29.63 -4.11
CA LYS A 6 21.13 29.45 -3.02
C LYS A 6 19.84 28.80 -3.55
N SER A 7 19.33 27.79 -2.85
CA SER A 7 18.10 27.05 -3.19
C SER A 7 16.80 27.78 -2.83
N PHE A 8 16.89 28.96 -2.22
CA PHE A 8 15.73 29.76 -1.78
C PHE A 8 15.83 31.19 -2.32
N GLY A 9 14.79 31.61 -3.06
CA GLY A 9 14.70 32.89 -3.78
C GLY A 9 13.84 32.76 -5.04
N ASN A 10 13.65 33.86 -5.79
CA ASN A 10 12.91 33.83 -7.06
C ASN A 10 13.52 32.78 -8.00
N ILE A 11 12.67 31.90 -8.51
CA ILE A 11 13.05 30.79 -9.38
C ILE A 11 13.62 31.35 -10.68
N GLY A 12 14.95 31.27 -10.85
CA GLY A 12 15.64 31.71 -12.07
C GLY A 12 15.39 30.79 -13.26
N ASP A 13 15.65 31.27 -14.48
CA ASP A 13 15.22 30.60 -15.73
C ASP A 13 15.84 29.21 -15.97
N HIS A 14 16.98 28.91 -15.36
CA HIS A 14 17.64 27.60 -15.45
C HIS A 14 17.22 26.61 -14.34
N HIS A 15 16.29 27.00 -13.46
CA HIS A 15 15.79 26.12 -12.42
C HIS A 15 14.94 25.00 -13.04
N TRP A 16 15.13 23.78 -12.57
CA TRP A 16 14.55 22.55 -13.15
C TRP A 16 13.03 22.60 -13.34
N THR A 17 12.27 23.28 -12.46
CA THR A 17 10.81 23.46 -12.62
C THR A 17 10.44 24.37 -13.80
N ARG A 18 11.28 25.34 -14.16
CA ARG A 18 11.04 26.25 -15.31
C ARG A 18 11.52 25.63 -16.61
N THR A 19 12.69 25.00 -16.61
CA THR A 19 13.22 24.30 -17.79
C THR A 19 12.40 23.10 -18.21
N ARG A 20 11.60 22.53 -17.30
CA ARG A 20 10.67 21.42 -17.58
C ARG A 20 9.20 21.83 -17.66
N LYS A 21 8.90 23.13 -17.52
CA LYS A 21 7.51 23.63 -17.45
C LYS A 21 6.67 23.21 -18.65
N ASP A 22 7.30 23.16 -19.83
CA ASP A 22 6.65 22.80 -21.09
C ASP A 22 7.13 21.43 -21.60
N ALA A 23 7.90 20.69 -20.80
CA ALA A 23 8.31 19.33 -21.12
C ALA A 23 7.18 18.36 -20.74
N ASN A 24 6.89 17.43 -21.66
CA ASN A 24 5.88 16.38 -21.48
C ASN A 24 4.47 16.91 -21.19
N ALA A 25 3.94 17.74 -22.09
CA ALA A 25 2.56 18.22 -22.01
C ALA A 25 1.55 17.07 -21.86
N GLU A 26 1.79 15.95 -22.53
CA GLU A 26 0.97 14.73 -22.42
C GLU A 26 0.95 14.15 -21.00
N ASP A 27 2.10 14.06 -20.33
CA ASP A 27 2.17 13.58 -18.94
C ASP A 27 1.45 14.54 -17.99
N ILE A 28 1.59 15.85 -18.21
CA ILE A 28 0.92 16.88 -17.40
C ILE A 28 -0.60 16.82 -17.61
N GLU A 29 -1.06 16.66 -18.84
CA GLU A 29 -2.47 16.50 -19.20
C GLU A 29 -3.04 15.24 -18.55
N TYR A 30 -2.32 14.11 -18.65
CA TYR A 30 -2.68 12.85 -18.00
C TYR A 30 -2.82 13.02 -16.49
N LEU A 31 -1.85 13.66 -15.83
CA LEU A 31 -1.91 13.90 -14.39
C LEU A 31 -3.08 14.82 -14.01
N ARG A 32 -3.40 15.84 -14.82
CA ARG A 32 -4.55 16.72 -14.59
C ARG A 32 -5.88 15.99 -14.71
N GLU A 33 -6.05 15.13 -15.71
CA GLU A 33 -7.27 14.32 -15.87
C GLU A 33 -7.38 13.30 -14.73
N ARG A 34 -6.29 12.62 -14.39
CA ARG A 34 -6.24 11.68 -13.27
C ARG A 34 -6.60 12.32 -11.93
N SER A 35 -6.19 13.56 -11.68
CA SER A 35 -6.56 14.29 -10.46
C SER A 35 -8.07 14.54 -10.32
N LYS A 36 -8.86 14.40 -11.40
CA LYS A 36 -10.32 14.51 -11.37
C LYS A 36 -11.03 13.18 -11.10
N ALA A 37 -10.28 12.06 -11.01
CA ALA A 37 -10.87 10.76 -10.79
C ALA A 37 -11.63 10.69 -9.45
N PRO A 38 -12.72 9.92 -9.35
CA PRO A 38 -13.48 9.75 -8.11
C PRO A 38 -12.60 9.25 -6.96
N GLY A 39 -12.75 9.83 -5.78
CA GLY A 39 -11.96 9.56 -4.58
C GLY A 39 -10.59 10.26 -4.55
N VAL A 40 -10.03 10.66 -5.70
CA VAL A 40 -8.78 11.43 -5.79
C VAL A 40 -9.07 12.92 -5.54
N ALA A 41 -10.12 13.44 -6.18
CA ALA A 41 -10.50 14.85 -6.09
C ALA A 41 -10.92 15.26 -4.67
N GLU A 42 -11.51 14.34 -3.91
CA GLU A 42 -11.93 14.52 -2.52
C GLU A 42 -10.76 14.43 -1.52
N GLY A 43 -9.53 14.14 -1.99
CA GLY A 43 -8.32 14.09 -1.17
C GLY A 43 -8.03 12.74 -0.50
N GLY A 44 -8.92 11.75 -0.69
CA GLY A 44 -8.82 10.41 -0.12
C GLY A 44 -8.95 10.34 1.41
N GLU A 45 -9.47 9.23 1.91
CA GLU A 45 -9.58 8.94 3.34
C GLU A 45 -8.31 8.23 3.85
N ALA A 46 -8.25 8.01 5.18
CA ALA A 46 -7.04 7.60 5.89
C ALA A 46 -6.39 6.29 5.39
N ARG A 47 -7.13 5.41 4.70
CA ARG A 47 -6.59 4.24 4.00
C ARG A 47 -7.39 3.98 2.73
N ASN A 48 -6.87 4.41 1.60
CA ASN A 48 -7.48 4.15 0.30
C ASN A 48 -6.48 3.50 -0.66
N PHE A 49 -6.99 2.79 -1.67
CA PHE A 49 -6.20 2.24 -2.77
C PHE A 49 -6.85 2.54 -4.12
N TYR A 50 -6.06 2.46 -5.20
CA TYR A 50 -6.57 2.67 -6.55
C TYR A 50 -7.25 1.40 -7.07
N CYS A 51 -8.42 1.56 -7.70
CA CYS A 51 -8.94 0.58 -8.64
C CYS A 51 -8.08 0.61 -9.91
N MET A 52 -7.60 -0.54 -10.35
CA MET A 52 -6.72 -0.63 -11.52
C MET A 52 -7.45 -0.42 -12.86
N GLU A 53 -8.80 -0.50 -12.86
CA GLU A 53 -9.61 -0.31 -14.07
C GLU A 53 -10.03 1.14 -14.27
N CYS A 54 -10.62 1.77 -13.24
CA CYS A 54 -11.15 3.13 -13.37
C CYS A 54 -10.22 4.21 -12.80
N GLU A 55 -9.06 3.82 -12.27
CA GLU A 55 -8.11 4.68 -11.54
C GLU A 55 -8.71 5.47 -10.36
N GLY A 56 -9.93 5.12 -9.96
CA GLY A 56 -10.63 5.74 -8.84
C GLY A 56 -10.06 5.25 -7.53
N VAL A 57 -10.12 6.12 -6.52
CA VAL A 57 -9.65 5.83 -5.18
C VAL A 57 -10.82 5.25 -4.38
N ILE A 58 -10.60 4.11 -3.74
CA ILE A 58 -11.62 3.35 -3.03
C ILE A 58 -11.17 3.08 -1.59
N PRO A 59 -12.11 3.03 -0.62
CA PRO A 59 -11.78 2.82 0.78
C PRO A 59 -11.18 1.43 1.01
N PHE A 60 -10.22 1.35 1.92
CA PHE A 60 -9.70 0.08 2.42
C PHE A 60 -10.69 -0.49 3.43
N GLU A 61 -11.64 -1.30 2.94
CA GLU A 61 -12.40 -2.22 3.79
C GLU A 61 -11.92 -3.66 3.53
N GLU A 62 -11.61 -4.39 4.60
CA GLU A 62 -11.29 -5.80 4.51
C GLU A 62 -12.54 -6.58 4.10
N GLY A 63 -12.56 -7.12 2.88
CA GLY A 63 -13.63 -7.98 2.39
C GLY A 63 -14.36 -7.49 1.14
N ASP A 64 -14.21 -6.21 0.76
CA ASP A 64 -14.82 -5.68 -0.46
C ASP A 64 -14.02 -6.06 -1.70
N LEU A 65 -14.57 -7.01 -2.45
CA LEU A 65 -13.99 -7.58 -3.67
C LEU A 65 -14.36 -6.81 -4.93
N SER A 66 -15.12 -5.70 -4.84
CA SER A 66 -15.60 -4.95 -6.01
C SER A 66 -15.46 -3.45 -5.83
N CYS A 67 -15.01 -2.78 -6.89
CA CYS A 67 -14.90 -1.32 -6.92
C CYS A 67 -16.30 -0.65 -6.90
N PRO A 68 -16.59 0.27 -5.96
CA PRO A 68 -17.88 0.98 -5.92
C PRO A 68 -18.11 1.93 -7.10
N HIS A 69 -17.06 2.31 -7.82
CA HIS A 69 -17.16 3.25 -8.96
C HIS A 69 -17.53 2.56 -10.26
N CYS A 70 -16.95 1.38 -10.53
CA CYS A 70 -17.08 0.69 -11.82
C CYS A 70 -17.52 -0.78 -11.73
N GLY A 71 -17.64 -1.33 -10.53
CA GLY A 71 -18.03 -2.73 -10.30
C GLY A 71 -16.95 -3.76 -10.62
N ALA A 72 -15.75 -3.35 -11.03
CA ALA A 72 -14.65 -4.25 -11.33
C ALA A 72 -14.20 -5.02 -10.09
N GLU A 73 -13.82 -6.28 -10.25
CA GLU A 73 -13.35 -7.12 -9.16
C GLU A 73 -11.93 -6.72 -8.74
N VAL A 74 -11.75 -6.42 -7.46
CA VAL A 74 -10.46 -6.08 -6.86
C VAL A 74 -9.76 -7.38 -6.47
N ARG A 75 -9.14 -8.06 -7.44
CA ARG A 75 -8.39 -9.31 -7.20
C ARG A 75 -6.92 -9.05 -6.87
N GLY A 76 -6.42 -9.71 -5.83
CA GLY A 76 -4.99 -9.91 -5.58
C GLY A 76 -4.41 -9.15 -4.38
N SER A 77 -3.22 -9.58 -3.95
CA SER A 77 -2.42 -8.95 -2.90
C SER A 77 -1.75 -7.64 -3.35
N ALA A 78 -1.66 -7.40 -4.67
CA ALA A 78 -1.07 -6.19 -5.23
C ALA A 78 -2.08 -5.04 -5.17
N ARG A 79 -1.90 -4.12 -4.22
CA ARG A 79 -2.70 -2.90 -4.07
C ARG A 79 -1.80 -1.68 -4.26
N ARG A 80 -2.17 -0.78 -5.17
CA ARG A 80 -1.52 0.52 -5.29
C ARG A 80 -2.18 1.48 -4.32
N TYR A 81 -1.52 1.80 -3.22
CA TYR A 81 -2.10 2.66 -2.19
C TYR A 81 -2.16 4.13 -2.64
N PHE A 82 -3.24 4.81 -2.26
CA PHE A 82 -3.39 6.26 -2.43
C PHE A 82 -2.82 6.95 -1.19
N ASN A 83 -1.90 7.89 -1.40
CA ASN A 83 -1.33 8.74 -0.34
C ASN A 83 -0.46 8.04 0.73
N TRP A 84 -0.15 6.76 0.56
CA TRP A 84 0.78 6.03 1.43
C TRP A 84 2.03 5.63 0.65
N VAL A 85 3.19 5.75 1.30
CA VAL A 85 4.37 4.95 0.94
C VAL A 85 3.91 3.50 1.03
N GLU A 86 4.13 2.70 -0.01
CA GLU A 86 3.74 1.29 -0.03
C GLU A 86 4.20 0.60 1.27
N ILE A 87 3.27 0.30 2.17
CA ILE A 87 3.54 -0.51 3.36
C ILE A 87 3.00 -1.89 3.03
N ASP A 88 3.90 -2.86 2.93
CA ASP A 88 3.53 -4.25 2.79
C ASP A 88 2.56 -4.62 3.91
N THR A 89 1.44 -5.25 3.54
CA THR A 89 0.52 -5.81 4.53
C THR A 89 1.32 -6.82 5.36
N PRO A 90 1.26 -6.78 6.70
CA PRO A 90 1.96 -7.78 7.50
C PRO A 90 1.47 -9.17 7.08
N PRO A 91 2.39 -10.14 6.90
CA PRO A 91 2.01 -11.49 6.48
C PRO A 91 1.00 -12.07 7.47
N GLU A 92 0.07 -12.88 6.96
CA GLU A 92 -0.85 -13.63 7.81
C GLU A 92 -0.07 -14.45 8.83
N SER A 93 -0.58 -14.50 10.06
CA SER A 93 0.12 -15.11 11.19
C SER A 93 0.58 -16.54 10.92
N ASP A 94 1.87 -16.81 11.07
CA ASP A 94 2.47 -18.16 10.93
C ASP A 94 2.16 -19.12 12.10
N VAL A 95 1.15 -18.82 12.92
CA VAL A 95 0.77 -19.65 14.08
C VAL A 95 0.41 -21.08 13.66
N ALA A 96 -0.11 -21.27 12.45
CA ALA A 96 -0.35 -22.60 11.88
C ALA A 96 0.92 -23.46 11.79
N ALA A 97 2.10 -22.85 11.56
CA ALA A 97 3.37 -23.56 11.52
C ALA A 97 3.84 -24.03 12.91
N LEU A 98 3.32 -23.42 13.99
CA LEU A 98 3.63 -23.80 15.37
C LEU A 98 2.79 -24.97 15.88
N LEU A 99 1.69 -25.30 15.19
CA LEU A 99 0.76 -26.37 15.56
C LEU A 99 1.43 -27.73 15.84
N PRO A 100 2.33 -28.29 14.98
CA PRO A 100 2.94 -29.58 15.24
C PRO A 100 3.83 -29.57 16.50
N TYR A 101 4.49 -28.46 16.79
CA TYR A 101 5.30 -28.31 18.01
C TYR A 101 4.42 -28.24 19.26
N ALA A 102 3.31 -27.51 19.21
CA ALA A 102 2.34 -27.47 20.30
C ALA A 102 1.79 -28.87 20.61
N VAL A 103 1.46 -29.65 19.57
CA VAL A 103 1.02 -31.05 19.72
C VAL A 103 2.13 -31.91 20.32
N ALA A 104 3.36 -31.82 19.82
CA ALA A 104 4.48 -32.59 20.35
C ALA A 104 4.75 -32.29 21.83
N ILE A 105 4.69 -31.02 22.24
CA ILE A 105 4.84 -30.60 23.64
C ILE A 105 3.71 -31.18 24.49
N LEU A 106 2.45 -31.11 24.04
CA LEU A 106 1.31 -31.68 24.74
C LEU A 106 1.44 -33.20 24.94
N VAL A 107 1.88 -33.92 23.90
CA VAL A 107 2.16 -35.37 23.99
C VAL A 107 3.26 -35.65 25.00
N LEU A 108 4.37 -34.90 24.95
CA LEU A 108 5.50 -35.09 25.86
C LEU A 108 5.11 -34.84 27.32
N ILE A 109 4.36 -33.77 27.59
CA ILE A 109 3.82 -33.46 28.92
C ILE A 109 2.89 -34.59 29.38
N SER A 110 2.00 -35.07 28.51
CA SER A 110 1.07 -36.16 28.85
C SER A 110 1.82 -37.44 29.23
N LEU A 111 2.85 -37.81 28.47
CA LEU A 111 3.69 -38.98 28.76
C LEU A 111 4.45 -38.83 30.07
N LEU A 112 5.05 -37.66 30.33
CA LEU A 112 5.74 -37.39 31.60
C LEU A 112 4.79 -37.45 32.79
N THR A 113 3.58 -36.92 32.62
CA THR A 113 2.55 -36.92 33.67
C THR A 113 2.10 -38.35 33.96
N LEU A 114 1.81 -39.14 32.92
CA LEU A 114 1.46 -40.56 33.06
C LEU A 114 2.58 -41.36 33.69
N TRP A 115 3.83 -41.12 33.29
CA TRP A 115 5.00 -41.78 33.88
C TRP A 115 5.12 -41.45 35.38
N TYR A 116 4.97 -40.18 35.76
CA TYR A 116 5.05 -39.73 37.16
C TYR A 116 3.99 -40.39 38.04
N PHE A 117 2.76 -40.58 37.54
CA PHE A 117 1.68 -41.22 38.31
C PHE A 117 1.76 -42.76 38.34
N ASN A 118 2.50 -43.38 37.41
CA ASN A 118 2.66 -44.84 37.34
C ASN A 118 4.03 -45.33 37.87
N SER A 119 4.89 -44.43 38.35
CA SER A 119 6.18 -44.73 39.00
C SER A 119 6.05 -44.60 40.51
#